data_AF-A0A2W0FX63-F1
#
_entry.id   AF-A0A2W0FX63-F1
#
_cell.length_a   1.000
_cell.length_b   1.000
_cell.length_c   1.000
_cell.angle_alpha   90.00
_cell.angle_beta   90.00
_cell.angle_gamma   90.00
#
_symmetry.space_group_name_H-M   'P 1'
#
loop_
_entity.id
_entity.type
_entity.pdbx_description
1 polymer ?
#
loop_
_entity_poly.entity_id
_entity_poly.type
_entity_poly.pdbx_seq_one_letter_code
_entity_poly.pdbx_strand_id
1 'polypeptide(L)'
;MNMTLEQRGALIDHIQQEMAAGRLPLGEAVKRLRTEVTGLHQSQFARMCRISLRTLIHIEHGDGNPTLKSLTAVFKPFGLQMGVVKVQRTSRARSLLDELERSASSPGAPGPSLEPQPRLA
;
A
#
# COMPACT_ATOMS: atom_id res chain seq x y z
N MET A 1 17.86 -0.27 -12.86
CA MET A 1 18.19 -0.72 -11.50
C MET A 1 17.58 -2.10 -11.32
N ASN A 2 18.40 -3.13 -11.15
CA ASN A 2 17.92 -4.50 -11.01
C ASN A 2 17.49 -4.71 -9.55
N MET A 3 16.18 -4.60 -9.26
CA MET A 3 15.63 -5.00 -7.97
C MET A 3 15.94 -6.48 -7.71
N THR A 4 16.38 -6.79 -6.50
CA THR A 4 16.55 -8.19 -6.08
C THR A 4 15.18 -8.87 -5.96
N LEU A 5 15.17 -10.21 -6.00
CA LEU A 5 13.93 -10.98 -5.86
C LEU A 5 13.23 -10.69 -4.53
N GLU A 6 14.00 -10.51 -3.45
CA GLU A 6 13.51 -10.18 -2.11
C GLU A 6 12.90 -8.77 -2.05
N GLN A 7 13.59 -7.78 -2.64
CA GLN A 7 13.07 -6.41 -2.72
C GLN A 7 11.74 -6.35 -3.49
N ARG A 8 11.63 -7.16 -4.56
CA ARG A 8 10.40 -7.27 -5.34
C ARG A 8 9.26 -7.85 -4.50
N GLY A 9 9.53 -8.91 -3.74
CA GLY A 9 8.54 -9.53 -2.84
C GLY A 9 8.04 -8.54 -1.77
N ALA A 10 8.97 -7.89 -1.07
CA ALA A 10 8.64 -6.91 -0.04
C ALA A 10 7.78 -5.74 -0.56
N LEU A 11 8.03 -5.29 -1.79
CA LEU A 11 7.22 -4.24 -2.42
C LEU A 11 5.80 -4.71 -2.75
N ILE A 12 5.64 -5.93 -3.25
CA ILE A 12 4.33 -6.53 -3.53
C ILE A 12 3.52 -6.65 -2.23
N ASP A 13 4.15 -7.14 -1.16
CA ASP A 13 3.52 -7.31 0.15
C ASP A 13 3.10 -5.96 0.74
N HIS A 14 3.95 -4.94 0.63
CA HIS A 14 3.63 -3.59 1.07
C HIS A 14 2.43 -3.01 0.32
N ILE A 15 2.38 -3.15 -1.02
CA ILE A 15 1.23 -2.70 -1.83
C ILE A 15 -0.05 -3.42 -1.40
N GLN A 16 0.03 -4.74 -1.17
CA GLN A 16 -1.11 -5.54 -0.72
C GLN A 16 -1.62 -5.07 0.66
N GLN A 17 -0.73 -4.77 1.60
CA GLN A 17 -1.10 -4.30 2.94
C GLN A 17 -1.76 -2.91 2.89
N GLU A 18 -1.24 -1.98 2.09
CA GLU A 18 -1.84 -0.66 1.90
C GLU A 18 -3.24 -0.73 1.27
N MET A 19 -3.43 -1.64 0.30
CA MET A 19 -4.75 -1.92 -0.27
C MET A 19 -5.69 -2.51 0.77
N ALA A 20 -5.24 -3.50 1.55
CA ALA A 20 -6.04 -4.16 2.58
C ALA A 20 -6.46 -3.20 3.70
N ALA A 21 -5.63 -2.20 3.99
CA ALA A 21 -5.94 -1.14 4.94
C ALA A 21 -6.80 -0.01 4.36
N GLY A 22 -7.17 -0.08 3.08
CA GLY A 22 -7.98 0.95 2.41
C GLY A 22 -7.24 2.28 2.16
N ARG A 23 -5.91 2.30 2.30
CA ARG A 23 -5.08 3.49 2.06
C ARG A 23 -4.69 3.66 0.60
N LEU A 24 -4.70 2.58 -0.18
CA LEU A 24 -4.33 2.58 -1.58
C LEU A 24 -5.51 2.12 -2.45
N PRO A 25 -6.05 2.98 -3.32
CA PRO A 25 -7.11 2.59 -4.24
C PRO A 25 -6.61 1.58 -5.28
N LEU A 26 -7.52 0.76 -5.77
CA LEU A 26 -7.25 -0.34 -6.69
C LEU A 26 -6.45 0.08 -7.93
N GLY A 27 -6.87 1.18 -8.58
CA GLY A 27 -6.23 1.67 -9.80
C GLY A 27 -4.78 2.09 -9.57
N GLU A 28 -4.53 2.82 -8.47
CA GLU A 28 -3.17 3.24 -8.12
C GLU A 28 -2.31 2.04 -7.72
N ALA A 29 -2.85 1.05 -7.02
CA ALA A 29 -2.14 -0.18 -6.72
C ALA A 29 -1.69 -0.92 -7.99
N VAL A 30 -2.57 -1.06 -8.98
CA VAL A 30 -2.23 -1.68 -10.28
C VAL A 30 -1.16 -0.89 -11.01
N LYS A 31 -1.26 0.45 -10.99
CA LYS A 31 -0.25 1.33 -11.57
C LYS A 31 1.12 1.17 -10.89
N ARG A 32 1.17 1.11 -9.55
CA ARG A 32 2.41 0.85 -8.79
C ARG A 32 3.01 -0.51 -9.10
N LEU A 33 2.19 -1.56 -9.15
CA LEU A 33 2.64 -2.90 -9.59
C LEU A 33 3.25 -2.85 -11.00
N ARG A 34 2.64 -2.09 -11.91
CA ARG A 34 3.20 -1.92 -13.25
C ARG A 34 4.52 -1.17 -13.22
N THR A 35 4.58 0.03 -12.64
CA THR A 35 5.75 0.91 -12.74
C THR A 35 6.91 0.50 -11.84
N GLU A 36 6.63 0.11 -10.60
CA GLU A 36 7.67 -0.13 -9.60
C GLU A 36 8.12 -1.60 -9.56
N VAL A 37 7.21 -2.56 -9.78
CA VAL A 37 7.55 -3.99 -9.71
C VAL A 37 8.04 -4.52 -11.06
N THR A 38 7.36 -4.16 -12.15
CA THR A 38 7.69 -4.69 -13.49
C THR A 38 8.44 -3.72 -14.38
N GLY A 39 8.30 -2.41 -14.15
CA GLY A 39 8.87 -1.37 -15.01
C GLY A 39 8.29 -1.34 -16.43
N LEU A 40 7.15 -2.00 -16.68
CA LEU A 40 6.59 -2.15 -18.02
C LEU A 40 5.70 -0.97 -18.41
N HIS A 41 5.70 -0.65 -19.71
CA HIS A 41 4.68 0.23 -20.28
C HIS A 41 3.31 -0.45 -20.27
N GLN A 42 2.22 0.35 -20.27
CA GLN A 42 0.85 -0.16 -20.18
C GLN A 42 0.53 -1.25 -21.22
N SER A 43 0.97 -1.10 -22.47
CA SER A 43 0.72 -2.09 -23.52
C SER A 43 1.40 -3.44 -23.26
N GLN A 44 2.63 -3.42 -22.76
CA GLN A 44 3.39 -4.61 -22.40
C GLN A 44 2.79 -5.29 -21.16
N PHE A 45 2.42 -4.48 -20.17
CA PHE A 45 1.78 -4.95 -18.95
C PHE A 45 0.41 -5.60 -19.21
N ALA A 46 -0.43 -4.97 -20.05
CA ALA A 46 -1.72 -5.52 -20.44
C ALA A 46 -1.57 -6.89 -21.12
N ARG A 47 -0.56 -7.02 -21.99
CA ARG A 47 -0.23 -8.29 -22.65
C ARG A 47 0.22 -9.35 -21.65
N MET A 48 1.07 -8.98 -20.70
CA MET A 48 1.52 -9.88 -19.61
C MET A 48 0.32 -10.38 -18.78
N CYS A 49 -0.62 -9.50 -18.45
CA CYS A 49 -1.83 -9.84 -17.70
C CYS A 49 -2.92 -10.50 -18.56
N ARG A 50 -2.71 -10.64 -19.88
CA ARG A 50 -3.69 -11.18 -20.84
C ARG A 50 -5.03 -10.43 -20.84
N ILE A 51 -4.99 -9.11 -20.74
CA ILE A 51 -6.16 -8.22 -20.84
C ILE A 51 -5.96 -7.19 -21.95
N SER A 52 -7.04 -6.52 -22.38
CA SER A 52 -6.92 -5.43 -23.35
C SER A 52 -6.25 -4.21 -22.71
N LEU A 53 -5.53 -3.43 -23.51
CA LEU A 53 -4.94 -2.15 -23.06
C LEU A 53 -6.02 -1.20 -22.52
N ARG A 54 -7.17 -1.14 -23.19
CA ARG A 54 -8.31 -0.35 -22.73
C ARG A 54 -8.78 -0.77 -21.33
N THR A 55 -8.89 -2.08 -21.09
CA THR A 55 -9.24 -2.62 -19.77
C THR A 55 -8.22 -2.20 -18.72
N LEU A 56 -6.92 -2.27 -19.02
CA LEU A 56 -5.89 -1.83 -18.09
C LEU A 56 -6.00 -0.32 -17.78
N ILE A 57 -6.18 0.53 -18.80
CA ILE A 57 -6.32 1.99 -18.61
C ILE A 57 -7.52 2.31 -17.71
N HIS A 58 -8.67 1.68 -17.96
CA HIS A 58 -9.87 1.84 -17.14
C HIS A 58 -9.62 1.40 -15.69
N ILE A 59 -8.93 0.28 -15.48
CA ILE A 59 -8.55 -0.18 -14.13
C ILE A 59 -7.63 0.85 -13.46
N GLU A 60 -6.58 1.33 -14.13
CA GLU A 60 -5.61 2.28 -13.57
C GLU A 60 -6.23 3.64 -13.24
N HIS A 61 -7.17 4.13 -14.06
CA HIS A 61 -7.90 5.37 -13.77
C HIS A 61 -8.98 5.21 -12.70
N GLY A 62 -9.33 3.98 -12.30
CA GLY A 62 -10.48 3.73 -11.44
C GLY A 62 -11.82 4.01 -12.12
N ASP A 63 -11.82 4.15 -13.46
CA ASP A 63 -12.99 4.45 -14.26
C ASP A 63 -13.64 3.16 -14.77
N GLY A 64 -14.82 2.86 -14.24
CA GLY A 64 -15.70 1.78 -14.70
C GLY A 64 -15.80 0.60 -13.73
N ASN A 65 -16.40 -0.49 -14.23
CA ASN A 65 -16.66 -1.70 -13.45
C ASN A 65 -15.86 -2.89 -14.05
N PRO A 66 -14.56 -3.01 -13.73
CA PRO A 66 -13.75 -4.11 -14.23
C PRO A 66 -14.29 -5.45 -13.70
N THR A 67 -14.35 -6.45 -14.56
CA THR A 67 -14.80 -7.79 -14.13
C THR A 67 -13.81 -8.38 -13.12
N LEU A 68 -14.31 -9.20 -12.18
CA LEU A 68 -13.45 -9.97 -11.27
C LEU A 68 -12.38 -10.78 -12.04
N LYS A 69 -12.73 -11.30 -13.22
CA LYS A 69 -11.79 -12.01 -14.10
C LYS A 69 -10.62 -11.12 -14.52
N SER A 70 -10.89 -9.88 -14.92
CA SER A 70 -9.86 -8.90 -15.31
C SER A 70 -8.97 -8.53 -14.13
N LEU A 71 -9.57 -8.30 -12.95
CA LEU A 71 -8.81 -7.99 -11.74
C LEU A 71 -7.89 -9.14 -11.32
N THR A 72 -8.43 -10.36 -11.23
CA THR A 72 -7.64 -11.56 -10.92
C THR A 72 -6.51 -11.77 -11.94
N ALA A 73 -6.74 -11.48 -13.22
CA ALA A 73 -5.72 -11.60 -14.26
C ALA A 73 -4.54 -10.61 -14.07
N VAL A 74 -4.81 -9.41 -13.55
CA VAL A 74 -3.78 -8.40 -13.24
C VAL A 74 -2.95 -8.79 -12.02
N PHE A 75 -3.57 -9.39 -11.01
CA PHE A 75 -2.90 -9.78 -9.76
C PHE A 75 -2.14 -11.11 -9.84
N LYS A 76 -2.59 -12.03 -10.71
CA LYS A 76 -2.02 -13.37 -10.85
C LYS A 76 -0.49 -13.40 -11.11
N PRO A 77 0.11 -12.55 -11.95
CA PRO A 77 1.57 -12.51 -12.16
C PRO A 77 2.39 -12.17 -10.90
N PHE A 78 1.74 -11.63 -9.87
CA PHE A 78 2.35 -11.25 -8.60
C PHE A 78 2.08 -12.25 -7.47
N GLY A 79 1.43 -13.38 -7.77
CA GLY A 79 0.99 -14.33 -6.74
C GLY A 79 -0.22 -13.84 -5.93
N LEU A 80 -0.90 -12.79 -6.41
CA LEU A 80 -2.08 -12.21 -5.75
C LEU A 80 -3.37 -12.65 -6.45
N GLN A 81 -4.47 -12.70 -5.70
CA GLN A 81 -5.80 -13.03 -6.22
C GLN A 81 -6.90 -12.22 -5.52
N MET A 82 -8.01 -11.99 -6.23
CA MET A 82 -9.20 -11.38 -5.63
C MET A 82 -9.89 -12.37 -4.70
N GLY A 83 -10.36 -11.90 -3.54
CA GLY A 83 -11.02 -12.73 -2.54
C GLY A 83 -11.96 -11.93 -1.64
N VAL A 84 -12.77 -12.64 -0.87
CA VAL A 84 -13.68 -12.05 0.13
C VAL A 84 -12.90 -11.82 1.42
N VAL A 85 -12.95 -10.59 1.93
CA VAL A 85 -12.32 -10.19 3.20
C VAL A 85 -13.37 -9.63 4.16
N LYS A 86 -13.10 -9.67 5.46
CA LYS A 86 -13.95 -8.99 6.44
C LYS A 86 -13.88 -7.49 6.20
N VAL A 87 -15.05 -6.85 6.07
CA VAL A 87 -15.12 -5.39 6.12
C VAL A 87 -14.72 -4.97 7.53
N GLN A 88 -13.55 -4.35 7.65
CA GLN A 88 -13.12 -3.73 8.89
C GLN A 88 -13.99 -2.49 9.08
N ARG A 89 -15.14 -2.66 9.72
CA ARG A 89 -15.94 -1.52 10.17
C ARG A 89 -15.11 -0.89 11.28
N THR A 90 -14.41 0.20 10.96
CA THR A 90 -13.87 1.08 11.99
C THR A 90 -15.07 1.55 12.80
N SER A 91 -15.31 0.91 13.95
CA SER A 91 -16.15 1.52 14.96
C SER A 91 -15.48 2.85 15.29
N ARG A 92 -16.23 3.94 15.48
CA ARG A 92 -15.68 5.23 15.90
C ARG A 92 -14.67 5.09 17.05
N ALA A 93 -14.91 4.13 17.95
CA ALA A 93 -14.00 3.78 19.04
C ALA A 93 -12.60 3.33 18.55
N ARG A 94 -12.51 2.54 17.49
CA ARG A 94 -11.23 2.06 16.94
C ARG A 94 -10.48 3.14 16.17
N SER A 95 -11.20 4.02 15.46
CA SER A 95 -10.60 5.20 14.81
C SER A 95 -9.98 6.16 15.82
N LEU A 96 -10.66 6.39 16.95
CA LEU A 96 -10.13 7.21 18.05
C LEU A 96 -8.90 6.58 18.70
N LEU A 97 -8.86 5.24 18.85
CA LEU A 97 -7.69 4.52 19.36
C LEU A 97 -6.50 4.62 18.40
N ASP A 98 -6.71 4.45 17.09
CA ASP A 98 -5.65 4.60 16.09
C ASP A 98 -5.10 6.05 16.05
N GLU A 99 -5.94 7.07 16.22
CA GLU A 99 -5.51 8.48 16.36
C GLU A 99 -4.70 8.70 17.65
N LEU A 100 -5.14 8.13 18.77
CA LEU A 100 -4.44 8.20 20.05
C LEU A 100 -3.08 7.48 19.98
N GLU A 101 -2.99 6.30 19.38
CA GLU A 101 -1.74 5.56 19.20
C GLU A 101 -0.78 6.28 18.24
N ARG A 102 -1.29 6.88 17.16
CA ARG A 102 -0.48 7.75 16.27
C ARG A 102 0.05 8.98 17.01
N SER A 103 -0.72 9.55 17.94
CA SER A 103 -0.28 10.67 18.77
C SER A 103 0.74 10.25 19.84
N ALA A 104 0.60 9.04 20.40
CA ALA A 104 1.47 8.49 21.43
C ALA A 104 2.81 7.96 20.87
N SER A 105 2.86 7.60 19.59
CA SER A 105 4.07 7.08 18.94
C SER A 105 5.06 8.17 18.47
N SER A 106 4.86 9.45 18.84
CA SER A 106 5.93 10.46 18.81
C SER A 106 6.85 10.27 20.03
N PRO A 107 8.11 9.83 19.87
CA PRO A 107 9.02 9.68 20.99
C PRO A 107 9.48 11.05 21.48
N GLY A 108 9.17 11.36 22.74
CA GLY A 108 10.14 11.90 23.70
C GLY A 108 10.78 13.26 23.43
N ALA A 109 10.35 14.24 24.22
CA ALA A 109 10.95 15.56 24.42
C ALA A 109 12.47 15.56 24.71
N PRO A 110 13.19 16.67 24.46
CA PRO A 110 14.41 16.95 25.21
C PRO A 110 14.01 17.31 26.65
N GLY A 111 14.46 16.51 27.62
CA GLY A 111 14.17 16.70 29.04
C GLY A 111 14.76 17.99 29.62
N PRO A 112 14.23 18.48 30.77
CA PRO A 112 14.78 19.66 31.43
C PRO A 112 16.15 19.34 32.03
N SER A 113 17.17 20.09 31.61
CA SER A 113 18.51 20.08 32.21
C SER A 113 18.41 20.35 33.71
N LEU A 114 18.84 19.39 34.53
CA LEU A 114 19.10 19.62 35.95
C LEU A 114 20.35 20.50 36.09
N GLU A 115 20.14 21.75 36.48
CA GLU A 115 21.19 22.65 36.96
C GLU A 115 21.49 22.32 38.44
N PRO A 116 22.71 21.96 38.84
CA PRO A 116 23.04 21.76 40.25
C PRO A 116 23.29 23.11 40.94
N GLN A 117 22.52 23.40 41.98
CA GLN A 117 22.75 24.55 42.87
C GLN A 117 24.03 24.39 43.73
N PRO A 118 24.64 25.50 44.19
CA PRO A 118 26.01 25.53 44.68
C PRO A 118 26.10 25.33 46.19
N ARG A 119 27.20 24.73 46.68
CA ARG A 119 27.80 25.03 48.01
C ARG A 119 29.28 24.62 48.01
N LEU A 120 30.19 25.56 48.23
CA LEU A 120 30.96 25.66 49.49
C LEU A 120 31.96 26.84 49.44
N ALA A 121 31.81 27.77 50.39
CA ALA A 121 32.88 28.35 51.19
C ALA A 121 32.26 28.81 52.52
#